data_AF-A0A401L9W8-F1
#
_entry.id   AF-A0A401L9W8-F1
#
_cell.length_a   1.000
_cell.length_b   1.000
_cell.length_c   1.000
_cell.angle_alpha   90.00
_cell.angle_beta   90.00
_cell.angle_gamma   90.00
#
_symmetry.space_group_name_H-M   'P 1'
#
loop_
_entity.id
_entity.type
_entity.pdbx_description
1 polymer ?
#
loop_
_entity_poly.entity_id
_entity_poly.type
_entity_poly.pdbx_seq_one_letter_code
_entity_poly.pdbx_strand_id
1 'polypeptide(L)'
;MPLSAIWTRRAANEAASSIYSREHEVAPVPPLSILRKGRSPTDSPARHDLPEINLIDHQIALARGTTMALETTRVRIRNAKKNGPRSLRDTLEEKWRQWKRQEDENRFFRTCLRIFDDLAAVAGEVSDDLILQHEFEPEVSPVGNRRILLVMRKLQEALSDSHRKEARAREKWDRRLNLPDIHAPVPQWI
;
A
#
# COMPACT_ATOMS: atom_id res chain seq x y z
N MET A 1 -37.60 23.41 11.26
CA MET A 1 -36.41 23.90 12.02
C MET A 1 -36.84 24.18 13.45
N PRO A 2 -35.97 24.01 14.47
CA PRO A 2 -34.50 24.11 14.49
C PRO A 2 -33.81 22.74 14.53
N LEU A 3 -32.60 22.48 14.01
CA LEU A 3 -31.28 23.15 14.00
C LEU A 3 -30.59 23.26 15.38
N SER A 4 -29.53 22.48 15.59
CA SER A 4 -28.15 22.97 15.78
C SER A 4 -27.29 22.07 16.69
N ALA A 5 -26.02 21.92 16.28
CA ALA A 5 -24.84 21.43 17.01
C ALA A 5 -24.88 19.96 17.47
N ILE A 6 -24.01 19.06 17.01
CA ILE A 6 -22.57 19.11 17.23
C ILE A 6 -21.82 18.73 15.94
N TRP A 7 -21.39 19.75 15.19
CA TRP A 7 -20.28 19.70 14.25
C TRP A 7 -19.34 20.83 14.66
N THR A 8 -18.15 20.49 15.17
CA THR A 8 -16.85 21.16 14.92
C THR A 8 -15.78 20.71 15.93
N ARG A 9 -14.92 19.78 15.50
CA ARG A 9 -13.47 20.03 15.49
C ARG A 9 -12.79 19.06 14.51
N ARG A 10 -12.72 19.50 13.25
CA ARG A 10 -11.73 19.06 12.29
C ARG A 10 -10.52 19.97 12.46
N ALA A 11 -9.33 19.42 12.67
CA ALA A 11 -8.07 19.88 12.07
C ALA A 11 -6.87 19.15 12.67
N ALA A 12 -5.91 18.81 11.81
CA ALA A 12 -4.56 18.30 12.09
C ALA A 12 -4.44 16.83 12.48
N ASN A 13 -4.46 15.96 11.45
CA ASN A 13 -3.33 15.06 11.16
C ASN A 13 -3.51 14.26 9.85
N GLU A 14 -4.25 14.83 8.89
CA GLU A 14 -3.96 14.58 7.47
C GLU A 14 -2.79 15.47 7.06
N ALA A 15 -1.59 14.96 7.33
CA ALA A 15 -0.40 15.39 6.62
C ALA A 15 0.32 14.13 6.15
N ALA A 16 -0.36 13.40 5.26
CA ALA A 16 0.33 12.70 4.20
C ALA A 16 1.16 13.77 3.47
N SER A 17 2.44 13.89 3.82
CA SER A 17 3.38 14.76 3.12
C SER A 17 3.56 14.21 1.72
N SER A 18 2.71 14.68 0.81
CA SER A 18 2.91 14.60 -0.62
C SER A 18 4.27 15.23 -0.96
N ILE A 19 5.10 14.47 -1.66
CA ILE A 19 6.45 14.86 -2.10
C ILE A 19 6.37 15.94 -3.20
N TYR A 20 5.15 16.25 -3.69
CA TYR A 20 4.89 17.18 -4.79
C TYR A 20 4.47 18.60 -4.36
N SER A 21 4.39 18.91 -3.06
CA SER A 21 3.99 20.26 -2.57
C SER A 21 5.15 21.15 -2.12
N ARG A 22 6.38 20.92 -2.61
CA ARG A 22 7.44 21.93 -2.48
C ARG A 22 7.37 22.89 -3.66
N GLU A 23 6.74 24.03 -3.43
CA GLU A 23 6.98 25.20 -4.25
C GLU A 23 8.48 25.56 -4.15
N HIS A 24 9.15 25.62 -5.30
CA HIS A 24 10.52 26.11 -5.37
C HIS A 24 10.48 27.65 -5.35
N GLU A 25 10.45 28.25 -4.16
CA GLU A 25 10.96 29.62 -4.03
C GLU A 25 12.48 29.58 -4.20
N VAL A 26 12.91 29.83 -5.43
CA VAL A 26 14.31 30.06 -5.78
C VAL A 26 14.70 31.42 -5.19
N ALA A 27 15.29 31.40 -4.00
CA ALA A 27 16.06 32.56 -3.54
C ALA A 27 17.24 32.77 -4.51
N PRO A 28 17.48 33.99 -5.02
CA PRO A 28 18.62 34.25 -5.89
C PRO A 28 19.92 33.97 -5.13
N VAL A 29 20.64 32.94 -5.59
CA VAL A 29 22.03 32.70 -5.18
C VAL A 29 22.85 33.91 -5.62
N PRO A 30 23.52 34.66 -4.72
CA PRO A 30 24.40 35.72 -5.16
C PRO A 30 25.58 35.10 -5.92
N PRO A 31 25.99 35.66 -7.08
CA PRO A 31 27.08 35.10 -7.86
C PRO A 31 28.38 35.15 -7.05
N LEU A 32 29.06 34.01 -6.98
CA LEU A 32 30.44 33.87 -6.53
C LEU A 32 31.37 34.74 -7.40
N SER A 33 31.46 36.02 -7.06
CA SER A 33 32.49 36.90 -7.59
C SER A 33 33.78 36.65 -6.81
N ILE A 34 34.67 35.90 -7.45
CA ILE A 34 36.06 35.75 -7.05
C ILE A 34 36.70 37.14 -7.14
N LEU A 35 36.73 37.88 -6.03
CA LEU A 35 37.59 39.05 -5.90
C LEU A 35 38.92 38.58 -5.28
N ARG A 36 39.85 38.16 -6.15
CA ARG A 36 41.27 38.11 -5.83
C ARG A 36 41.72 39.54 -5.48
N LYS A 37 41.74 39.87 -4.19
CA LYS A 37 42.45 41.04 -3.68
C LYS A 37 43.75 40.54 -3.05
N GLY A 38 44.87 40.94 -3.65
CA GLY A 38 46.19 40.44 -3.33
C GLY A 38 46.54 40.55 -1.85
N ARG A 39 47.07 39.45 -1.31
CA ARG A 39 48.01 39.45 -0.19
C ARG A 39 49.22 38.62 -0.61
N SER A 40 50.39 39.20 -0.34
CA SER A 40 51.72 38.65 -0.60
C SER A 40 51.94 37.29 0.06
N PRO A 41 52.72 36.39 -0.55
CA PRO A 41 52.92 35.03 -0.06
C PRO A 41 54.07 34.97 0.95
N THR A 42 53.77 35.27 2.20
CA THR A 42 54.58 34.83 3.34
C THR A 42 53.67 34.91 4.55
N ASP A 43 53.10 33.76 4.90
CA ASP A 43 52.92 33.29 6.28
C ASP A 43 52.13 31.99 6.19
N SER A 44 52.78 30.91 6.61
CA SER A 44 52.13 29.61 6.76
C SER A 44 50.99 29.78 7.77
N PRO A 45 49.74 29.36 7.48
CA PRO A 45 48.70 29.44 8.50
C PRO A 45 49.15 28.59 9.68
N ALA A 46 49.18 29.21 10.87
CA ALA A 46 49.39 28.52 12.13
C ALA A 46 48.43 27.32 12.17
N ARG A 47 48.93 26.18 12.65
CA ARG A 47 48.23 24.88 12.63
C ARG A 47 46.96 24.79 13.51
N HIS A 48 46.29 25.90 13.78
CA HIS A 48 45.21 26.00 14.76
C HIS A 48 43.87 26.56 14.25
N ASP A 49 43.70 26.80 12.94
CA ASP A 49 42.43 27.26 12.36
C ASP A 49 41.55 26.13 11.77
N LEU A 50 41.75 24.88 12.21
CA LEU A 50 40.81 23.79 11.93
C LEU A 50 39.86 23.69 13.12
N PRO A 51 38.52 23.57 12.92
CA PRO A 51 37.64 23.26 14.04
C PRO A 51 38.14 21.97 14.68
N GLU A 52 38.45 22.05 15.97
CA GLU A 52 38.87 20.90 16.75
C GLU A 52 37.70 19.92 16.74
N ILE A 53 37.77 18.91 15.87
CA ILE A 53 36.73 17.90 15.76
C ILE A 53 36.73 17.20 17.11
N ASN A 54 35.67 17.39 17.89
CA ASN A 54 35.58 16.82 19.22
C ASN A 54 35.72 15.29 19.12
N LEU A 55 36.28 14.63 20.13
CA LEU A 55 36.31 13.16 20.19
C LEU A 55 34.90 12.58 19.96
N ILE A 56 33.88 13.29 20.45
CA ILE A 56 32.46 12.99 20.24
C ILE A 56 32.09 13.09 18.75
N ASP A 57 32.53 14.12 18.03
CA ASP A 57 32.25 14.29 16.60
C ASP A 57 32.92 13.19 15.77
N HIS A 58 34.13 12.77 16.16
CA HIS A 58 34.79 11.61 15.57
C HIS A 58 34.02 10.31 15.82
N GLN A 59 33.52 10.09 17.04
CA GLN A 59 32.69 8.93 17.36
C GLN A 59 31.36 8.94 16.60
N ILE A 60 30.72 10.10 16.47
CA ILE A 60 29.50 10.29 15.68
C ILE A 60 29.78 10.01 14.21
N ALA A 61 30.88 10.51 13.65
CA ALA A 61 31.28 10.26 12.28
C ALA A 61 31.55 8.77 12.02
N LEU A 62 32.27 8.09 12.92
CA LEU A 62 32.48 6.63 12.88
C LEU A 62 31.16 5.86 12.97
N ALA A 63 30.18 6.37 13.72
CA ALA A 63 28.81 5.87 13.81
C ALA A 63 27.90 6.35 12.66
N ARG A 64 28.46 6.89 11.57
CA ARG A 64 27.73 7.40 10.38
C ARG A 64 26.66 8.44 10.73
N GLY A 65 26.96 9.34 11.66
CA GLY A 65 26.03 10.35 12.15
C GLY A 65 24.98 9.83 13.13
N THR A 66 25.11 8.60 13.63
CA THR A 66 24.15 8.02 14.58
C THR A 66 24.56 8.37 16.01
N THR A 67 23.75 9.19 16.68
CA THR A 67 23.87 9.51 18.11
C THR A 67 22.98 8.64 19.00
N MET A 68 22.21 7.74 18.39
CA MET A 68 21.22 6.90 19.07
C MET A 68 21.84 5.58 19.54
N ALA A 69 21.54 5.16 20.77
CA ALA A 69 21.93 3.86 21.31
C ALA A 69 21.22 2.72 20.55
N LEU A 70 21.80 2.25 19.45
CA LEU A 70 21.20 1.24 18.59
C LEU A 70 20.80 -0.04 19.36
N GLU A 71 21.49 -0.34 20.45
CA GLU A 71 21.24 -1.47 21.36
C GLU A 71 19.87 -1.44 22.06
N THR A 72 19.28 -0.26 22.24
CA THR A 72 17.93 -0.10 22.80
C THR A 72 16.86 0.06 21.71
N THR A 73 17.28 0.20 20.45
CA THR A 73 16.36 0.40 19.32
C THR A 73 15.80 -0.91 18.75
N ARG A 74 14.59 -0.83 18.18
CA ARG A 74 13.92 -1.94 17.49
C ARG A 74 14.83 -2.55 16.41
N VAL A 75 14.86 -3.87 16.34
CA VAL A 75 15.73 -4.67 15.43
C VAL A 75 15.69 -4.19 13.98
N ARG A 76 14.52 -3.81 13.45
CA ARG A 76 14.37 -3.27 12.08
C ARG A 76 15.16 -1.97 11.87
N ILE A 77 15.09 -1.04 12.83
CA ILE A 77 15.79 0.26 12.77
C ILE A 77 17.29 0.04 12.93
N ARG A 78 17.69 -0.84 13.85
CA ARG A 78 19.08 -1.26 14.03
C ARG A 78 19.68 -1.82 12.74
N ASN A 79 18.98 -2.74 12.09
CA ASN A 79 19.45 -3.35 10.85
C ASN A 79 19.50 -2.34 9.70
N ALA A 80 18.50 -1.46 9.57
CA ALA A 80 18.51 -0.40 8.57
C ALA A 80 19.69 0.58 8.75
N LYS A 81 20.03 0.94 9.99
CA LYS A 81 21.16 1.82 10.32
C LYS A 81 22.52 1.13 10.12
N LYS A 82 22.65 -0.15 10.51
CA LYS A 82 23.86 -0.96 10.31
C LYS A 82 24.17 -1.18 8.82
N ASN A 83 23.15 -1.42 8.01
CA ASN A 83 23.31 -1.76 6.60
C ASN A 83 23.63 -0.56 5.70
N GLY A 84 23.61 0.67 6.25
CA GLY A 84 23.87 1.90 5.48
C GLY A 84 22.74 2.23 4.49
N PRO A 85 22.84 3.39 3.80
CA PRO A 85 21.94 3.72 2.71
C PRO A 85 22.08 2.67 1.60
N ARG A 86 20.97 2.03 1.21
CA ARG A 86 20.95 1.17 0.02
C ARG A 86 21.36 2.00 -1.18
N SER A 87 22.04 1.40 -2.15
CA SER A 87 22.32 2.11 -3.39
C SER A 87 21.00 2.52 -4.06
N LEU A 88 21.03 3.61 -4.83
CA LEU A 88 19.85 4.06 -5.58
C LEU A 88 19.34 2.94 -6.51
N ARG A 89 20.26 2.17 -7.09
CA ARG A 89 19.96 1.00 -7.91
C ARG A 89 19.21 -0.08 -7.12
N ASP A 90 19.71 -0.48 -5.94
CA ASP A 90 19.06 -1.51 -5.11
C ASP A 90 17.67 -1.06 -4.65
N THR A 91 17.51 0.24 -4.42
CA THR A 91 16.22 0.84 -4.02
C THR A 91 15.22 0.78 -5.17
N LEU A 92 15.64 1.10 -6.40
CA LEU A 92 14.81 0.98 -7.59
C LEU A 92 14.40 -0.47 -7.86
N GLU A 93 15.35 -1.42 -7.77
CA GLU A 93 15.08 -2.85 -7.97
C GLU A 93 14.10 -3.40 -6.91
N GLU A 94 14.24 -2.98 -5.65
CA GLU A 94 13.27 -3.34 -4.60
C GLU A 94 11.89 -2.72 -4.86
N LYS A 95 11.82 -1.45 -5.24
CA LYS A 95 10.56 -0.78 -5.56
C LYS A 95 9.85 -1.44 -6.74
N TRP A 96 10.60 -1.84 -7.75
CA TRP A 96 10.06 -2.56 -8.90
C TRP A 96 9.49 -3.93 -8.49
N ARG A 97 10.20 -4.69 -7.63
CA ARG A 97 9.69 -5.95 -7.07
C ARG A 97 8.45 -5.76 -6.20
N GLN A 98 8.38 -4.69 -5.42
CA GLN A 98 7.19 -4.33 -4.64
C GLN A 98 6.01 -4.01 -5.55
N TRP A 99 6.22 -3.14 -6.54
CA TRP A 99 5.20 -2.78 -7.52
C TRP A 99 4.68 -4.01 -8.26
N LYS A 100 5.57 -4.90 -8.69
CA LYS A 100 5.18 -6.14 -9.37
C LYS A 100 4.27 -7.02 -8.50
N ARG A 101 4.62 -7.20 -7.23
CA ARG A 101 3.79 -7.93 -6.25
C ARG A 101 2.42 -7.29 -6.07
N GLN A 102 2.38 -5.96 -5.91
CA GLN A 102 1.12 -5.23 -5.78
C GLN A 102 0.26 -5.34 -7.04
N GLU A 103 0.86 -5.30 -8.24
CA GLU A 103 0.10 -5.46 -9.48
C GLU A 103 -0.50 -6.86 -9.63
N ASP A 104 0.24 -7.90 -9.21
CA ASP A 104 -0.27 -9.27 -9.19
C ASP A 104 -1.37 -9.48 -8.15
N GLU A 105 -1.23 -8.90 -6.97
CA GLU A 105 -2.24 -8.89 -5.91
C GLU A 105 -3.52 -8.12 -6.34
N ASN A 106 -3.37 -6.91 -6.88
CA ASN A 106 -4.48 -6.13 -7.42
C ASN A 106 -5.21 -6.88 -8.53
N ARG A 107 -4.48 -7.61 -9.38
CA ARG A 107 -5.09 -8.44 -10.43
C ARG A 107 -5.92 -9.58 -9.86
N PHE A 108 -5.44 -10.24 -8.80
CA PHE A 108 -6.20 -11.28 -8.11
C PHE A 108 -7.51 -10.69 -7.55
N PHE A 109 -7.44 -9.60 -6.79
CA PHE A 109 -8.64 -8.98 -6.20
C PHE A 109 -9.63 -8.44 -7.24
N ARG A 110 -9.15 -7.85 -8.35
CA ARG A 110 -10.02 -7.48 -9.47
C ARG A 110 -10.75 -8.68 -10.07
N THR A 111 -10.09 -9.84 -10.09
CA THR A 111 -10.70 -11.08 -10.59
C THR A 111 -11.77 -11.58 -9.62
N CYS A 112 -11.49 -11.60 -8.32
CA CYS A 112 -12.47 -11.96 -7.29
C CYS A 112 -13.70 -11.04 -7.32
N LEU A 113 -13.49 -9.72 -7.44
CA LEU A 113 -14.58 -8.76 -7.55
C LEU A 113 -15.47 -9.07 -8.74
N ARG A 114 -14.89 -9.34 -9.92
CA ARG A 114 -15.68 -9.70 -11.11
C ARG A 114 -16.48 -10.98 -10.91
N ILE A 115 -15.90 -12.00 -10.26
CA ILE A 115 -16.61 -13.26 -9.97
C ILE A 115 -17.79 -12.98 -9.03
N PHE A 116 -17.60 -12.12 -8.03
CA PHE A 116 -18.66 -11.68 -7.13
C PHE A 116 -19.75 -10.90 -7.87
N ASP A 117 -19.38 -9.96 -8.75
CA ASP A 117 -20.34 -9.20 -9.56
C ASP A 117 -21.16 -10.12 -10.47
N ASP A 118 -20.54 -11.12 -11.10
CA ASP A 118 -21.23 -12.14 -11.90
C ASP A 118 -22.26 -12.93 -11.05
N LEU A 119 -21.89 -13.31 -9.83
CA LEU A 119 -22.79 -14.02 -8.90
C LEU A 119 -23.92 -13.10 -8.42
N ALA A 120 -23.61 -11.85 -8.11
CA ALA A 120 -24.58 -10.85 -7.67
C ALA A 120 -25.61 -10.54 -8.77
N ALA A 121 -25.17 -10.50 -10.04
CA ALA A 121 -26.07 -10.36 -11.18
C ALA A 121 -27.07 -11.52 -11.27
N VAL A 122 -26.61 -12.77 -11.14
CA VAL A 122 -27.49 -13.95 -11.13
C VAL A 122 -28.45 -13.91 -9.93
N ALA A 123 -27.98 -13.51 -8.76
CA ALA A 123 -28.83 -13.35 -7.58
C ALA A 123 -29.88 -12.25 -7.77
N GLY A 124 -29.52 -11.16 -8.45
CA GLY A 124 -30.44 -10.10 -8.86
C GLY A 124 -31.54 -10.62 -9.78
N GLU A 125 -31.17 -11.29 -10.88
CA GLU A 125 -32.13 -11.91 -11.81
C GLU A 125 -33.09 -12.87 -11.09
N VAL A 126 -32.54 -13.74 -10.22
CA VAL A 126 -33.33 -14.68 -9.41
C VAL A 126 -34.30 -13.94 -8.49
N SER A 127 -33.88 -12.84 -7.89
CA SER A 127 -34.72 -12.04 -7.00
C SER A 127 -35.85 -11.38 -7.78
N ASP A 128 -35.55 -10.79 -8.94
CA ASP A 128 -36.53 -10.16 -9.81
C ASP A 128 -37.58 -11.18 -10.30
N ASP A 129 -37.13 -12.38 -10.73
CA ASP A 129 -38.01 -13.47 -11.15
C ASP A 129 -38.99 -13.87 -10.03
N LEU A 130 -38.50 -13.95 -8.78
CA LEU A 130 -39.32 -14.30 -7.62
C LEU A 130 -40.29 -13.19 -7.22
N ILE A 131 -39.88 -11.92 -7.30
CA ILE A 131 -40.74 -10.77 -7.02
C ILE A 131 -41.87 -10.71 -8.03
N LEU A 132 -41.56 -10.80 -9.32
CA LEU A 132 -42.56 -10.82 -10.39
C LEU A 132 -43.55 -11.98 -10.20
N GLN A 133 -43.07 -13.15 -9.80
CA GLN A 133 -43.95 -14.27 -9.50
C GLN A 133 -44.91 -13.94 -8.34
N HIS A 134 -44.40 -13.36 -7.26
CA HIS A 134 -45.23 -13.01 -6.11
C HIS A 134 -46.32 -12.00 -6.46
N GLU A 135 -46.00 -11.00 -7.30
CA GLU A 135 -46.91 -9.92 -7.66
C GLU A 135 -47.95 -10.31 -8.72
N PHE A 136 -47.57 -11.12 -9.72
CA PHE A 136 -48.42 -11.40 -10.89
C PHE A 136 -49.03 -12.80 -10.91
N GLU A 137 -48.38 -13.81 -10.33
CA GLU A 137 -48.85 -15.20 -10.31
C GLU A 137 -48.54 -15.87 -8.95
N PRO A 138 -49.19 -15.45 -7.85
CA PRO A 138 -48.97 -16.07 -6.56
C PRO A 138 -49.50 -17.52 -6.60
N GLU A 139 -48.58 -18.49 -6.65
CA GLU A 139 -48.94 -19.90 -6.51
C GLU A 139 -49.54 -20.15 -5.11
N VAL A 140 -50.60 -20.96 -5.08
CA VAL A 140 -51.38 -21.26 -3.87
C VAL A 140 -50.58 -22.08 -2.85
N SER A 141 -49.52 -22.78 -3.28
CA SER A 141 -48.62 -23.57 -2.42
C SER A 141 -47.14 -23.35 -2.79
N PRO A 142 -46.29 -22.94 -1.85
CA PRO A 142 -44.85 -22.84 -2.08
C PRO A 142 -44.15 -24.22 -2.13
N VAL A 143 -44.77 -25.25 -1.56
CA VAL A 143 -44.19 -26.60 -1.49
C VAL A 143 -44.38 -27.31 -2.82
N GLY A 144 -43.26 -27.67 -3.47
CA GLY A 144 -43.26 -28.34 -4.77
C GLY A 144 -43.35 -27.40 -5.97
N ASN A 145 -43.28 -26.08 -5.75
CA ASN A 145 -43.24 -25.11 -6.84
C ASN A 145 -42.01 -25.37 -7.73
N ARG A 146 -42.28 -25.76 -8.98
CA ARG A 146 -41.26 -26.13 -9.96
C ARG A 146 -40.34 -24.96 -10.30
N ARG A 147 -40.86 -23.72 -10.29
CA ARG A 147 -40.10 -22.50 -10.56
C ARG A 147 -39.17 -22.15 -9.40
N ILE A 148 -39.62 -22.27 -8.14
CA ILE A 148 -38.73 -22.09 -6.96
C ILE A 148 -37.57 -23.11 -7.00
N LEU A 149 -37.86 -24.38 -7.31
CA LEU A 149 -36.82 -25.40 -7.46
C LEU A 149 -35.83 -25.09 -8.60
N LEU A 150 -36.31 -24.54 -9.71
CA LEU A 150 -35.47 -24.09 -10.82
C LEU A 150 -34.56 -22.93 -10.41
N VAL A 151 -35.12 -21.94 -9.71
CA VAL A 151 -34.41 -20.76 -9.22
C VAL A 151 -33.34 -21.14 -8.18
N MET A 152 -33.67 -22.00 -7.21
CA MET A 152 -32.71 -22.52 -6.25
C MET A 152 -31.56 -23.25 -6.94
N ARG A 153 -31.86 -24.07 -7.96
CA ARG A 153 -30.84 -24.77 -8.74
C ARG A 153 -29.94 -23.78 -9.50
N LYS A 154 -30.52 -22.77 -10.16
CA LYS A 154 -29.77 -21.71 -10.87
C LYS A 154 -28.78 -21.00 -9.93
N LEU A 155 -29.22 -20.63 -8.73
CA LEU A 155 -28.36 -19.99 -7.72
C LEU A 155 -27.25 -20.92 -7.23
N GLN A 156 -27.58 -22.19 -6.96
CA GLN A 156 -26.62 -23.18 -6.49
C GLN A 156 -25.54 -23.49 -7.54
N GLU A 157 -25.94 -23.58 -8.82
CA GLU A 157 -25.01 -23.76 -9.93
C GLU A 157 -24.09 -22.54 -10.08
N ALA A 158 -24.64 -21.32 -10.01
CA ALA A 158 -23.86 -20.09 -10.07
C ALA A 158 -22.87 -19.96 -8.91
N LEU A 159 -23.28 -20.31 -7.69
CA LEU A 159 -22.41 -20.32 -6.52
C LEU A 159 -21.26 -21.34 -6.70
N SER A 160 -21.59 -22.55 -7.15
CA SER A 160 -20.59 -23.60 -7.37
C SER A 160 -19.60 -23.24 -8.49
N ASP A 161 -20.06 -22.56 -9.54
CA ASP A 161 -19.19 -22.05 -10.60
C ASP A 161 -18.30 -20.88 -10.12
N SER A 162 -18.86 -19.98 -9.32
CA SER A 162 -18.14 -18.88 -8.67
C SER A 162 -16.97 -19.38 -7.82
N HIS A 163 -17.22 -20.34 -6.92
CA HIS A 163 -16.18 -20.97 -6.11
C HIS A 163 -15.09 -21.63 -6.95
N ARG A 164 -15.46 -22.29 -8.05
CA ARG A 164 -14.49 -22.91 -8.97
C ARG A 164 -13.63 -21.86 -9.68
N LYS A 165 -14.22 -20.75 -10.09
CA LYS A 165 -13.50 -19.62 -10.71
C LYS A 165 -12.55 -18.97 -9.70
N GLU A 166 -12.98 -18.79 -8.45
CA GLU A 166 -12.15 -18.25 -7.37
C GLU A 166 -10.95 -19.16 -7.10
N ALA A 167 -11.18 -20.47 -6.95
CA ALA A 167 -10.11 -21.45 -6.73
C ALA A 167 -9.05 -21.42 -7.86
N ARG A 168 -9.48 -21.29 -9.12
CA ARG A 168 -8.56 -21.13 -10.26
C ARG A 168 -7.81 -19.80 -10.24
N ALA A 169 -8.46 -18.71 -9.82
CA ALA A 169 -7.82 -17.40 -9.69
C ALA A 169 -6.75 -17.44 -8.61
N ARG A 170 -7.04 -18.10 -7.49
CA ARG A 170 -6.11 -18.32 -6.38
C ARG A 170 -4.92 -19.16 -6.80
N GLU A 171 -5.14 -20.30 -7.45
CA GLU A 171 -4.03 -21.14 -7.93
C GLU A 171 -3.09 -20.37 -8.86
N LYS A 172 -3.64 -19.51 -9.74
CA LYS A 172 -2.83 -18.63 -10.61
C LYS A 172 -2.04 -17.59 -9.81
N TRP A 173 -2.58 -17.09 -8.71
CA TRP A 173 -1.92 -16.12 -7.84
C TRP A 173 -0.80 -16.77 -7.03
N ASP A 174 -1.05 -17.94 -6.46
CA ASP A 174 -0.06 -18.73 -5.70
C ASP A 174 1.15 -19.09 -6.57
N ARG A 175 0.92 -19.55 -7.81
CA ARG A 175 1.99 -19.82 -8.80
C ARG A 175 2.87 -18.60 -9.10
N ARG A 176 2.35 -17.38 -9.00
CA ARG A 176 3.11 -16.14 -9.27
C ARG A 176 3.93 -15.68 -8.08
N LEU A 177 3.46 -15.96 -6.87
CA LEU A 177 4.12 -15.52 -5.65
C LEU A 177 5.26 -16.46 -5.22
N ASN A 178 5.40 -17.64 -5.83
CA ASN A 178 6.32 -18.71 -5.39
C ASN A 178 6.20 -18.94 -3.88
N LEU A 179 4.99 -18.80 -3.33
CA LEU A 179 4.77 -19.07 -1.92
C LEU A 179 4.94 -20.57 -1.71
N PRO A 180 5.64 -21.02 -0.63
CA PRO A 180 5.59 -22.42 -0.25
C PRO A 180 4.11 -22.82 -0.11
N ASP A 181 3.77 -24.06 -0.43
CA ASP A 181 2.41 -24.57 -0.36
C ASP A 181 1.90 -24.47 1.09
N ILE A 182 1.30 -23.33 1.42
CA ILE A 182 0.69 -23.11 2.73
C ILE A 182 -0.64 -23.86 2.63
N HIS A 183 -0.63 -25.14 3.00
CA HIS A 183 -1.80 -26.01 3.14
C HIS A 183 -2.83 -25.54 4.20
N ALA A 184 -2.75 -24.28 4.65
CA ALA A 184 -3.76 -23.72 5.51
C ALA A 184 -5.03 -23.40 4.68
N PRO A 185 -6.22 -23.75 5.19
CA PRO A 185 -7.46 -23.28 4.58
C PRO A 185 -7.53 -21.76 4.73
N VAL A 186 -7.13 -21.05 3.67
CA VAL A 186 -7.35 -19.60 3.57
C VAL A 186 -8.84 -19.37 3.35
N PRO A 187 -9.44 -18.38 4.02
CA PRO A 187 -10.86 -18.06 3.86
C PRO A 187 -11.23 -17.95 2.38
N GLN A 188 -12.36 -18.58 2.02
CA GLN A 188 -13.06 -18.28 0.78
C GLN A 188 -13.56 -16.85 0.86
N TRP A 189 -13.36 -16.09 -0.22
CA TRP A 189 -13.81 -14.70 -0.30
C TRP A 189 -15.28 -14.61 -0.70
N ILE A 190 -15.80 -15.64 -1.37
CA ILE A 190 -17.19 -15.75 -1.83
C ILE A 190 -17.95 -16.81 -1.03
#